data_AF-L0J8Q2-F1
#
_entry.id   AF-L0J8Q2-F1
#
_cell.length_a   1.000
_cell.length_b   1.000
_cell.length_c   1.000
_cell.angle_alpha   90.00
_cell.angle_beta   90.00
_cell.angle_gamma   90.00
#
_symmetry.space_group_name_H-M   'P 1'
#
loop_
_entity.id
_entity.type
_entity.pdbx_description
1 polymer ?
#
loop_
_entity_poly.entity_id
_entity_poly.type
_entity_poly.pdbx_seq_one_letter_code
_entity_poly.pdbx_strand_id
1 'polypeptide(L)' 'MMGWGLTTNMDDTGENWERWISEVEDLLGHSALGDMSRDGHSIDSFRKMWKAGYTAQAAVEAVWAGKPRR' A
#
# COMPACT_ATOMS: atom_id res chain seq x y z
N MET A 1 -6.89 26.19 30.41
CA MET A 1 -7.71 25.68 29.29
C MET A 1 -7.01 24.48 28.71
N MET A 2 -7.71 23.35 28.67
CA MET A 2 -7.23 22.08 28.15
C MET A 2 -7.12 22.17 26.61
N GLY A 3 -6.09 21.55 26.06
CA GLY A 3 -5.88 21.39 24.63
C GLY A 3 -4.93 20.22 24.38
N TRP A 4 -5.42 19.01 24.65
CA TRP A 4 -4.80 17.79 24.16
C TRP A 4 -4.96 17.79 22.64
N GLY A 5 -3.85 17.68 21.89
CA GLY A 5 -3.87 17.72 20.43
C GLY A 5 -2.69 17.00 19.81
N LEU A 6 -2.87 15.69 19.62
CA LEU A 6 -2.15 14.80 18.71
C LEU A 6 -0.63 14.63 18.91
N THR A 7 -0.26 13.76 19.85
CA THR A 7 0.89 12.87 19.65
C THR A 7 0.41 11.63 18.88
N THR A 8 0.30 11.71 17.57
CA THR A 8 0.15 10.52 16.73
C THR A 8 0.98 10.67 15.45
N ASN A 9 1.49 9.54 14.95
CA ASN A 9 1.99 9.37 13.59
C ASN A 9 3.50 9.50 13.31
N MET A 10 4.35 8.94 14.16
CA MET A 10 5.58 8.32 13.64
C MET A 10 5.62 6.80 13.88
N ASP A 11 5.07 6.30 14.98
CA ASP A 11 4.89 4.84 15.21
C ASP A 11 3.67 4.23 14.50
N ASP A 12 2.63 5.04 14.22
CA ASP A 12 1.46 4.66 13.41
C ASP A 12 1.82 4.29 11.96
N THR A 13 3.04 4.57 11.51
CA THR A 13 3.47 4.21 10.14
C THR A 13 3.75 2.72 9.97
N GLY A 14 4.11 2.00 11.04
CA GLY A 14 4.35 0.55 10.96
C GLY A 14 3.04 -0.23 10.93
N GLU A 15 2.17 0.00 11.92
CA GLU A 15 0.89 -0.72 12.04
C GLU A 15 -0.09 -0.37 10.91
N ASN A 16 -0.20 0.92 10.52
CA ASN A 16 -1.03 1.28 9.38
C ASN A 16 -0.47 0.77 8.05
N TRP A 17 0.86 0.61 7.93
CA TRP A 17 1.46 0.01 6.74
C TRP A 17 1.17 -1.49 6.68
N GLU A 18 1.34 -2.23 7.79
CA GLU A 18 1.07 -3.67 7.85
C GLU A 18 -0.40 -3.99 7.53
N ARG A 19 -1.32 -3.20 8.08
CA ARG A 19 -2.74 -3.32 7.74
C ARG A 19 -3.00 -2.99 6.27
N TRP A 20 -2.46 -1.89 5.78
CA TRP A 20 -2.67 -1.45 4.40
C TRP A 20 -2.08 -2.44 3.39
N ILE A 21 -0.89 -2.99 3.64
CA ILE A 21 -0.26 -3.97 2.75
C ILE A 21 -0.98 -5.31 2.80
N SER A 22 -1.51 -5.72 3.97
CA SER A 22 -2.36 -6.91 4.07
C SER A 22 -3.62 -6.77 3.21
N GLU A 23 -4.27 -5.60 3.21
CA GLU A 23 -5.43 -5.35 2.35
C GLU A 23 -5.05 -5.39 0.86
N VAL A 24 -3.87 -4.92 0.49
CA VAL A 24 -3.34 -5.05 -0.88
C VAL A 24 -3.12 -6.51 -1.26
N GLU A 25 -2.55 -7.33 -0.38
CA GLU A 25 -2.32 -8.77 -0.62
C GLU A 25 -3.63 -9.54 -0.80
N ASP A 26 -4.64 -9.23 0.02
CA ASP A 26 -5.98 -9.80 -0.10
C ASP A 26 -6.62 -9.45 -1.45
N LEU A 27 -6.48 -8.20 -1.90
CA LEU A 27 -7.01 -7.71 -3.18
C LEU A 27 -6.24 -8.28 -4.39
N LEU A 28 -4.93 -8.47 -4.28
CA LEU A 28 -4.12 -9.11 -5.30
C LEU A 28 -4.39 -10.62 -5.39
N GLY A 29 -4.82 -11.24 -4.29
CA GLY A 29 -4.95 -12.69 -4.16
C GLY A 29 -3.60 -13.42 -4.10
N HIS A 30 -2.50 -12.69 -3.90
CA HIS A 30 -1.13 -13.17 -3.74
C HIS A 30 -0.28 -12.12 -3.03
N SER A 31 0.93 -12.49 -2.60
CA SER A 31 1.79 -11.58 -1.84
C SER A 31 2.22 -10.35 -2.66
N ALA A 32 2.25 -9.19 -2.00
CA ALA A 32 2.64 -7.90 -2.55
C ALA A 32 4.17 -7.77 -2.72
N LEU A 33 4.91 -8.78 -2.25
CA LEU A 33 6.33 -9.02 -2.51
C LEU A 33 6.59 -9.51 -3.94
N GLY A 34 5.76 -9.11 -4.90
CA GLY A 34 5.91 -9.45 -6.31
C GLY A 34 7.27 -9.03 -6.87
N ASP A 35 7.78 -9.83 -7.79
CA ASP A 35 8.94 -9.47 -8.58
C ASP A 35 8.48 -8.48 -9.65
N MET A 36 9.04 -7.27 -9.64
CA MET A 36 8.69 -6.22 -10.60
C MET A 36 8.82 -6.70 -12.06
N SER A 37 9.72 -7.66 -12.33
CA SER A 37 9.91 -8.24 -13.66
C SER A 37 8.82 -9.25 -14.06
N ARG A 38 8.11 -9.88 -13.11
CA ARG A 38 7.08 -10.90 -13.38
C ARG A 38 5.67 -10.39 -13.12
N ASP A 39 5.50 -9.60 -12.06
CA ASP A 39 4.21 -9.27 -11.47
C ASP A 39 3.80 -7.82 -11.76
N GLY A 40 4.74 -6.99 -12.25
CA GLY A 40 4.50 -5.58 -12.58
C GLY A 40 4.33 -4.67 -11.36
N HIS A 41 4.55 -5.19 -10.16
CA HIS A 41 4.54 -4.46 -8.91
C HIS A 41 5.65 -4.96 -7.98
N SER A 42 5.98 -4.17 -6.97
CA SER A 42 6.93 -4.50 -5.91
C SER A 42 6.50 -3.84 -4.61
N ILE A 43 6.99 -4.34 -3.48
CA ILE A 43 6.67 -3.76 -2.17
C ILE A 43 7.12 -2.29 -2.08
N ASP A 44 8.22 -1.91 -2.74
CA ASP A 44 8.67 -0.52 -2.82
C ASP A 44 7.69 0.38 -3.59
N SER A 45 7.05 -0.15 -4.64
CA SER A 45 6.05 0.58 -5.42
C SER A 45 4.80 0.84 -4.58
N PHE A 46 4.35 -0.19 -3.86
CA PHE A 46 3.25 -0.06 -2.89
C PHE A 46 3.58 0.90 -1.75
N ARG A 47 4.82 0.90 -1.26
CA ARG A 47 5.27 1.84 -0.22
C ARG A 47 5.26 3.30 -0.70
N LYS A 48 5.55 3.54 -1.98
CA LYS A 48 5.41 4.88 -2.58
C LYS A 48 3.94 5.30 -2.70
N MET A 49 3.05 4.39 -3.11
CA MET A 49 1.61 4.68 -3.22
C MET A 49 0.99 4.96 -1.85
N TRP A 50 1.32 4.17 -0.84
CA TRP A 50 0.88 4.38 0.54
C TRP A 50 1.35 5.74 1.08
N LYS A 51 2.62 6.11 0.88
CA LYS A 51 3.14 7.44 1.23
C LYS A 51 2.48 8.58 0.46
N ALA A 52 2.00 8.32 -0.75
CA ALA A 52 1.24 9.28 -1.55
C ALA A 52 -0.24 9.37 -1.14
N GLY A 53 -0.68 8.61 -0.13
CA GLY A 53 -2.05 8.64 0.39
C GLY A 53 -3.04 7.79 -0.40
N TYR A 54 -2.57 6.85 -1.20
CA TYR A 54 -3.45 5.94 -1.94
C TYR A 54 -4.14 4.96 -0.99
N THR A 55 -5.38 4.61 -1.28
CA THR A 55 -6.04 3.46 -0.67
C THR A 55 -5.48 2.16 -1.24
N ALA A 56 -5.58 1.06 -0.49
CA ALA A 56 -5.13 -0.26 -0.95
C ALA A 56 -5.78 -0.65 -2.30
N GLN A 57 -7.07 -0.39 -2.44
CA GLN A 57 -7.81 -0.63 -3.69
C GLN A 57 -7.26 0.20 -4.86
N ALA A 58 -7.05 1.51 -4.69
CA ALA A 58 -6.53 2.36 -5.76
C ALA A 58 -5.11 1.95 -6.18
N ALA A 59 -4.30 1.46 -5.25
CA ALA A 59 -2.97 0.93 -5.55
C ALA A 59 -3.03 -0.35 -6.39
N VAL A 60 -3.92 -1.28 -6.06
CA VAL A 60 -4.12 -2.52 -6.83
C VAL A 60 -4.67 -2.23 -8.23
N GLU A 61 -5.65 -1.33 -8.34
CA GLU A 61 -6.19 -0.89 -9.63
C GLU A 61 -5.11 -0.25 -10.51
N ALA A 62 -4.21 0.56 -9.93
CA ALA A 62 -3.10 1.15 -10.67
C ALA A 62 -2.10 0.09 -11.19
N VAL A 63 -1.83 -0.95 -10.39
CA VAL A 63 -1.01 -2.09 -10.80
C VAL A 63 -1.68 -2.87 -11.94
N TRP A 64 -2.98 -3.12 -11.85
CA TRP A 64 -3.73 -3.82 -12.90
C TRP A 64 -3.89 -2.98 -14.18
N ALA A 65 -4.04 -1.66 -14.07
CA ALA A 65 -4.11 -0.76 -15.22
C ALA A 65 -2.76 -0.66 -15.96
N GLY A 66 -1.64 -0.80 -15.25
CA GLY A 66 -0.29 -0.83 -15.82
C GLY A 66 0.11 -2.16 -16.46
N LYS A 67 -0.62 -3.26 -16.18
CA LYS A 67 -0.34 -4.58 -16.78
C LYS A 67 -1.00 -4.64 -18.17
N PRO A 68 -0.27 -4.93 -19.25
CA PRO A 68 -0.90 -5.16 -20.54
C PRO A 68 -1.86 -6.34 -20.40
N ARG A 69 -3.15 -6.09 -20.67
CA ARG A 69 -4.17 -7.13 -20.79
C ARG A 69 -3.71 -8.08 -21.91
N ARG A 70 -3.21 -9.25 -21.53
CA ARG A 70 -2.97 -10.36 -22.45
C ARG A 70 -4.28 -11.04 -22.79
#